data_AF-A0A250FYA6-F1
#
_entry.id   AF-A0A250FYA6-F1
#
_cell.length_a   1.000
_cell.length_b   1.000
_cell.length_c   1.000
_cell.angle_alpha   90.00
_cell.angle_beta   90.00
_cell.angle_gamma   90.00
#
_symmetry.space_group_name_H-M   'P 1'
#
loop_
_entity.id
_entity.type
_entity.pdbx_description
1 polymer ?
#
loop_
_entity_poly.entity_id
_entity_poly.type
_entity_poly.pdbx_seq_one_letter_code
_entity_poly.pdbx_strand_id
1 'polypeptide(L)'
;MKIGRLFQNQEFVFSDFNGQKIEQLVAVYDDSHCKNVVMVYLKVKNHSWHQFFLDIGIGFWENWGENEIEIDDNFTYIDKTNDFGIKNNIIDKIWCEIDTNDNSQINIKLTDGKQITLKTVCNAHSESEDKLEIK
;
A
#
# COMPACT_ATOMS: atom_id res chain seq x y z
N MET A 1 12.37 11.70 9.76
CA MET A 1 12.36 10.93 8.49
C MET A 1 12.36 11.91 7.34
N LYS A 2 13.05 11.62 6.23
CA LYS A 2 13.03 12.49 5.04
C LYS A 2 11.62 12.47 4.43
N ILE A 3 11.12 13.63 4.01
CA ILE A 3 9.85 13.75 3.28
C ILE A 3 10.12 13.43 1.80
N GLY A 4 9.18 12.77 1.14
CA GLY A 4 9.25 12.36 -0.26
C GLY A 4 9.68 10.91 -0.46
N ARG A 5 10.17 10.61 -1.66
CA ARG A 5 10.51 9.26 -2.12
C ARG A 5 11.60 8.61 -1.27
N LEU A 6 11.28 7.45 -0.72
CA LEU A 6 12.20 6.61 0.04
C LEU A 6 12.66 5.41 -0.80
N PHE A 7 11.74 4.78 -1.53
CA PHE A 7 12.03 3.68 -2.45
C PHE A 7 11.36 3.88 -3.80
N GLN A 8 12.07 3.43 -4.84
CA GLN A 8 11.61 3.24 -6.21
C GLN A 8 12.43 2.10 -6.81
N ASN A 9 11.93 0.89 -6.67
CA ASN A 9 12.61 -0.32 -7.15
C ASN A 9 11.62 -1.48 -7.29
N GLN A 10 11.98 -2.50 -8.07
CA GLN A 10 11.21 -3.74 -8.17
C GLN A 10 11.27 -4.55 -6.87
N GLU A 11 12.39 -4.41 -6.14
CA GLU A 11 12.60 -5.08 -4.86
C GLU A 11 13.13 -4.09 -3.82
N PHE A 12 12.52 -4.08 -2.64
CA PHE A 12 13.01 -3.33 -1.48
C PHE A 12 12.47 -3.88 -0.17
N VAL A 13 13.09 -3.50 0.94
CA VAL A 13 12.59 -3.75 2.29
C VAL A 13 12.50 -2.42 3.03
N PHE A 14 11.36 -2.16 3.65
CA PHE A 14 11.12 -0.98 4.48
C PHE A 14 10.97 -1.41 5.94
N SER A 15 11.97 -1.10 6.76
CA SER A 15 12.06 -1.58 8.16
C SER A 15 11.60 -0.59 9.22
N ASP A 16 11.40 0.68 8.85
CA ASP A 16 11.21 1.76 9.83
C ASP A 16 9.89 1.66 10.61
N PHE A 17 8.95 0.85 10.11
CA PHE A 17 7.67 0.57 10.78
C PHE A 17 7.59 -0.79 11.47
N ASN A 18 8.67 -1.58 11.49
CA ASN A 18 8.65 -2.86 12.20
C ASN A 18 8.37 -2.65 13.70
N GLY A 19 7.42 -3.39 14.24
CA GLY A 19 6.97 -3.27 15.63
C GLY A 19 6.00 -2.10 15.89
N GLN A 20 5.68 -1.29 14.88
CA GLN A 20 4.76 -0.17 15.01
C GLN A 20 3.31 -0.57 14.72
N LYS A 21 2.36 0.21 15.24
CA LYS A 21 0.93 -0.05 15.11
C LYS A 21 0.30 0.69 13.94
N ILE A 22 -0.53 0.01 13.16
CA ILE A 22 -1.38 0.63 12.15
C ILE A 22 -2.48 1.43 12.84
N GLU A 23 -2.63 2.69 12.45
CA GLU A 23 -3.79 3.52 12.82
C GLU A 23 -4.87 3.47 11.75
N GLN A 24 -4.47 3.59 10.48
CA GLN A 24 -5.39 3.66 9.36
C GLN A 24 -4.73 3.19 8.05
N LEU A 25 -5.52 2.63 7.15
CA LEU A 25 -5.13 2.31 5.78
C LEU A 25 -6.25 2.72 4.82
N VAL A 26 -5.91 3.56 3.84
CA VAL A 26 -6.85 4.09 2.85
C VAL A 26 -6.40 3.63 1.47
N ALA A 27 -7.29 2.95 0.75
CA ALA A 27 -7.07 2.59 -0.64
C ALA A 27 -7.69 3.66 -1.55
N VAL A 28 -6.97 4.06 -2.59
CA VAL A 28 -7.40 5.05 -3.58
C VAL A 28 -7.65 4.35 -4.91
N TYR A 29 -8.80 4.63 -5.53
CA TYR A 29 -9.26 4.01 -6.77
C TYR A 29 -9.45 5.06 -7.88
N ASP A 30 -9.12 4.69 -9.12
CA ASP A 30 -9.24 5.55 -10.31
C ASP A 30 -10.67 5.72 -10.83
N ASP A 31 -11.61 4.89 -10.40
CA ASP A 31 -13.00 4.96 -10.80
C ASP A 31 -13.99 4.72 -9.66
N SER A 32 -15.25 5.06 -9.92
CA SER A 32 -16.36 4.86 -8.99
C SER A 32 -16.73 3.38 -8.81
N HIS A 33 -16.26 2.48 -9.68
CA HIS A 33 -16.49 1.03 -9.55
C HIS A 33 -15.44 0.36 -8.66
N CYS A 34 -14.43 1.09 -8.19
CA CYS A 34 -13.40 0.64 -7.25
C CYS A 34 -12.66 -0.62 -7.73
N LYS A 35 -12.36 -0.68 -9.03
CA LYS A 35 -11.72 -1.87 -9.63
C LYS A 35 -10.20 -1.87 -9.52
N ASN A 36 -9.59 -0.71 -9.72
CA ASN A 36 -8.15 -0.56 -9.80
C ASN A 36 -7.65 0.36 -8.68
N VAL A 37 -6.73 -0.14 -7.86
CA VAL A 37 -6.13 0.63 -6.75
C VAL A 37 -4.90 1.36 -7.26
N VAL A 38 -4.99 2.67 -7.40
CA VAL A 38 -3.87 3.48 -7.91
C VAL A 38 -2.81 3.77 -6.86
N MET A 39 -3.20 3.83 -5.58
CA MET A 39 -2.28 4.02 -4.47
C MET A 39 -2.92 3.64 -3.15
N VAL A 40 -2.08 3.46 -2.13
CA VAL A 40 -2.50 3.19 -0.76
C VAL A 40 -1.79 4.14 0.18
N TYR A 41 -2.57 4.77 1.05
CA TYR A 41 -2.06 5.54 2.17
C TYR A 41 -2.07 4.70 3.45
N LEU A 42 -0.95 4.71 4.17
CA LEU A 42 -0.78 4.06 5.46
C LEU A 42 -0.48 5.09 6.53
N LYS A 43 -1.29 5.11 7.60
CA LYS A 43 -1.00 5.82 8.84
C LYS A 43 -0.52 4.85 9.89
N VAL A 44 0.70 5.10 10.38
CA VAL A 44 1.30 4.37 11.49
C VAL A 44 1.37 5.29 12.70
N LYS A 45 1.14 4.74 13.89
CA LYS A 45 1.07 5.49 15.13
C LYS A 45 2.31 6.36 15.37
N ASN A 46 2.09 7.65 15.62
CA ASN A 46 3.14 8.67 15.80
C ASN A 46 3.99 8.99 14.55
N HIS A 47 3.53 8.60 13.35
CA HIS A 47 4.20 8.92 12.09
C HIS A 47 3.29 9.76 11.18
N SER A 48 3.88 10.49 10.24
CA SER A 48 3.17 11.12 9.12
C SER A 48 2.48 10.07 8.25
N TRP A 49 1.64 10.50 7.31
CA TRP A 49 1.16 9.60 6.28
C TRP A 49 2.29 9.11 5.39
N HIS A 50 2.18 7.86 4.98
CA HIS A 50 3.00 7.27 3.93
C HIS A 50 2.10 6.83 2.79
N GLN A 51 2.61 6.93 1.57
CA GLN A 51 1.94 6.40 0.40
C GLN A 51 2.80 5.36 -0.29
N PHE A 52 2.16 4.37 -0.89
CA PHE A 52 2.82 3.40 -1.73
C PHE A 52 1.91 2.99 -2.89
N PHE A 53 2.54 2.70 -4.03
CA PHE A 53 1.87 2.36 -5.27
C PHE A 53 2.82 1.57 -6.16
N LEU A 54 2.26 0.98 -7.22
CA LEU A 54 3.00 0.30 -8.28
C LEU A 54 2.88 1.14 -9.56
N ASP A 55 3.95 1.19 -10.35
CA ASP A 55 3.94 1.80 -11.67
C ASP A 55 4.91 1.06 -12.59
N ILE A 56 4.41 0.52 -13.70
CA ILE A 56 5.17 -0.27 -14.70
C ILE A 56 6.07 -1.33 -14.03
N GLY A 57 5.51 -2.08 -13.07
CA GLY A 57 6.22 -3.16 -12.37
C GLY A 57 7.31 -2.70 -11.39
N ILE A 58 7.29 -1.42 -10.98
CA ILE A 58 8.18 -0.84 -9.98
C ILE A 58 7.34 -0.43 -8.77
N GLY A 59 7.79 -0.79 -7.57
CA GLY A 59 7.18 -0.33 -6.33
C GLY A 59 7.75 0.99 -5.85
N PHE A 60 6.85 1.85 -5.37
CA PHE A 60 7.18 3.15 -4.79
C PHE A 60 6.74 3.19 -3.34
N TRP A 61 7.59 3.77 -2.49
CA TRP A 61 7.27 4.04 -1.09
C TRP A 61 7.73 5.45 -0.74
N GLU A 62 6.80 6.29 -0.29
CA GLU A 62 7.05 7.70 -0.05
C GLU A 62 6.52 8.10 1.33
N ASN A 63 7.28 8.95 2.02
CA ASN A 63 6.79 9.65 3.19
C ASN A 63 6.08 10.92 2.73
N TRP A 64 4.74 10.96 2.85
CA TRP A 64 3.94 12.11 2.45
C TRP A 64 4.29 13.35 3.30
N GLY A 65 4.71 13.13 4.54
CA GLY A 65 5.18 14.20 5.44
C GLY A 65 4.05 15.01 6.09
N GLU A 66 2.83 14.94 5.55
CA GLU A 66 1.67 15.64 6.10
C GLU A 66 0.84 14.78 7.06
N ASN A 67 0.01 15.46 7.84
CA ASN A 67 -0.89 14.82 8.80
C ASN A 67 -2.25 14.46 8.20
N GLU A 68 -2.58 15.03 7.04
CA GLU A 68 -3.82 14.82 6.30
C GLU A 68 -3.47 14.34 4.88
N ILE A 69 -4.45 13.72 4.21
CA ILE A 69 -4.35 13.29 2.81
C ILE A 69 -5.10 14.34 1.98
N GLU A 70 -4.47 14.85 0.93
CA GLU A 70 -5.17 15.68 -0.06
C GLU A 70 -6.13 14.81 -0.88
N ILE A 71 -7.40 15.21 -0.92
CA ILE A 71 -8.46 14.49 -1.63
C ILE A 71 -8.67 15.16 -2.99
N ASP A 72 -8.61 14.37 -4.05
CA ASP A 72 -8.96 14.76 -5.42
C ASP A 72 -10.29 14.09 -5.81
N ASP A 73 -11.25 14.90 -6.27
CA ASP A 73 -12.60 14.47 -6.64
C ASP A 73 -12.62 13.46 -7.81
N ASN A 74 -11.53 13.32 -8.55
CA ASN A 74 -11.40 12.32 -9.61
C ASN A 74 -11.13 10.90 -9.07
N PHE A 75 -10.81 10.75 -7.78
CA PHE A 75 -10.49 9.46 -7.17
C PHE A 75 -11.46 9.11 -6.05
N THR A 76 -11.60 7.81 -5.80
CA THR A 76 -12.38 7.30 -4.67
C THR A 76 -11.45 6.84 -3.55
N TYR A 77 -11.62 7.40 -2.35
CA TYR A 77 -10.82 7.08 -1.17
C TYR A 77 -11.64 6.21 -0.22
N ILE A 78 -11.18 5.00 0.06
CA ILE A 78 -11.89 4.05 0.94
C ILE A 78 -10.99 3.65 2.09
N ASP A 79 -11.44 3.92 3.32
CA ASP A 79 -10.81 3.40 4.53
C ASP A 79 -11.05 1.90 4.66
N LYS A 80 -9.98 1.11 4.57
CA LYS A 80 -10.01 -0.36 4.66
C LYS A 80 -9.68 -0.89 6.05
N THR A 81 -9.42 -0.01 7.01
CA THR A 81 -8.88 -0.37 8.33
C THR A 81 -9.81 -1.32 9.09
N ASN A 82 -11.11 -1.04 9.09
CA ASN A 82 -12.10 -1.86 9.76
C ASN A 82 -12.45 -3.10 8.93
N ASP A 83 -12.61 -2.95 7.62
CA ASP A 83 -12.91 -4.05 6.69
C ASP A 83 -11.86 -5.17 6.77
N PHE A 84 -10.60 -4.79 6.91
CA PHE A 84 -9.48 -5.73 7.03
C PHE A 84 -9.24 -6.16 8.50
N GLY A 85 -9.87 -5.47 9.46
CA GLY A 85 -9.69 -5.71 10.89
C GLY A 85 -8.22 -5.57 11.32
N ILE A 86 -7.56 -4.49 10.88
CA ILE A 86 -6.12 -4.25 11.07
C ILE A 86 -5.83 -3.08 12.02
N LYS A 87 -6.87 -2.45 12.58
CA LYS A 87 -6.70 -1.32 13.51
C LYS A 87 -5.88 -1.77 14.73
N ASN A 88 -4.81 -1.05 15.02
CA ASN A 88 -3.83 -1.34 16.07
C ASN A 88 -3.00 -2.63 15.87
N ASN A 89 -3.11 -3.32 14.74
CA ASN A 89 -2.22 -4.43 14.44
C ASN A 89 -0.78 -3.95 14.33
N ILE A 90 0.16 -4.82 14.70
CA ILE A 90 1.59 -4.53 14.68
C ILE A 90 2.16 -5.00 13.34
N ILE A 91 2.94 -4.15 12.70
CA ILE A 91 3.66 -4.46 11.47
C ILE A 91 4.87 -5.34 11.82
N ASP A 92 4.95 -6.52 11.19
CA ASP A 92 6.10 -7.43 11.27
C ASP A 92 7.16 -7.02 10.24
N LYS A 93 6.74 -6.84 8.98
CA LYS A 93 7.66 -6.56 7.86
C LYS A 93 6.93 -5.88 6.71
N ILE A 94 7.63 -4.97 6.01
CA ILE A 94 7.19 -4.39 4.74
C ILE A 94 8.26 -4.64 3.66
N TRP A 95 7.84 -5.11 2.49
CA TRP A 95 8.74 -5.36 1.36
C TRP A 95 8.03 -5.27 0.02
N CYS A 96 8.79 -5.01 -1.03
CA CYS A 96 8.38 -5.14 -2.41
C CYS A 96 9.15 -6.27 -3.06
N GLU A 97 8.47 -7.06 -3.90
CA GLU A 97 9.07 -8.16 -4.67
C GLU A 97 8.26 -8.44 -5.93
N ILE A 98 8.83 -9.30 -6.79
CA ILE A 98 8.12 -9.91 -7.91
C ILE A 98 7.59 -11.28 -7.46
N ASP A 99 6.30 -11.55 -7.69
CA ASP A 99 5.66 -12.83 -7.35
C ASP A 99 6.03 -13.95 -8.35
N THR A 100 5.52 -15.17 -8.11
CA THR A 100 5.81 -16.32 -8.98
C THR A 100 5.18 -16.25 -10.37
N ASN A 101 4.31 -15.27 -10.61
CA ASN A 101 3.67 -15.01 -11.90
C ASN A 101 4.23 -13.74 -12.56
N ASP A 102 5.42 -13.29 -12.13
CA ASP A 102 6.10 -12.08 -12.60
C ASP A 102 5.33 -10.77 -12.34
N ASN A 103 4.41 -10.75 -11.36
CA ASN A 103 3.73 -9.53 -10.95
C ASN A 103 4.47 -8.81 -9.82
N SER A 104 4.58 -7.49 -9.93
CA SER A 104 5.10 -6.67 -8.83
C SER A 104 4.09 -6.60 -7.69
N GLN A 105 4.58 -6.65 -6.45
CA GLN A 105 3.75 -6.53 -5.26
C GLN A 105 4.47 -5.84 -4.10
N ILE A 106 3.73 -5.02 -3.35
CA ILE A 106 4.14 -4.44 -2.07
C ILE A 106 3.33 -5.13 -0.97
N ASN A 107 4.04 -5.69 -0.01
CA ASN A 107 3.52 -6.51 1.07
C ASN A 107 3.72 -5.84 2.43
N ILE A 108 2.68 -5.86 3.26
CA ILE A 108 2.72 -5.50 4.68
C ILE A 108 2.26 -6.72 5.47
N LYS A 109 3.20 -7.39 6.13
CA LYS A 109 2.90 -8.51 7.03
C LYS A 109 2.69 -8.00 8.44
N LEU A 110 1.67 -8.54 9.10
CA LEU A 110 1.30 -8.21 10.46
C LEU A 110 1.68 -9.35 11.41
N THR A 111 1.89 -9.03 12.69
CA THR A 111 2.31 -10.02 13.69
C THR A 111 1.23 -11.05 14.03
N ASP A 112 -0.03 -10.78 13.70
CA ASP A 112 -1.13 -11.75 13.84
C ASP A 112 -1.22 -12.74 12.67
N GLY A 113 -0.29 -12.66 11.72
CA GLY A 113 -0.18 -13.55 10.57
C GLY A 113 -0.87 -13.03 9.31
N LYS A 114 -1.68 -11.97 9.40
CA LYS A 114 -2.32 -11.37 8.23
C LYS A 114 -1.28 -10.70 7.32
N GLN A 115 -1.55 -10.68 6.03
CA GLN A 115 -0.73 -9.97 5.05
C GLN A 115 -1.60 -9.13 4.12
N ILE A 116 -1.33 -7.83 4.11
CA ILE A 116 -1.92 -6.88 3.16
C ILE A 116 -0.99 -6.80 1.95
N THR A 117 -1.55 -6.96 0.75
CA THR A 117 -0.77 -7.01 -0.49
C THR A 117 -1.40 -6.09 -1.51
N LEU A 118 -0.65 -5.08 -1.97
CA LEU A 118 -0.92 -4.36 -3.21
C LEU A 118 -0.16 -5.06 -4.32
N LYS A 119 -0.85 -5.60 -5.32
CA LYS A 119 -0.22 -6.34 -6.43
C LYS A 119 -0.76 -5.91 -7.78
N THR A 120 0.10 -5.90 -8.78
CA THR A 120 -0.33 -5.83 -10.18
C THR A 120 -0.93 -7.17 -10.59
N VAL A 121 -2.03 -7.13 -11.32
CA VAL A 121 -2.68 -8.31 -11.90
C VAL A 121 -2.79 -8.09 -13.39
N CYS A 122 -2.04 -8.89 -14.15
CA CYS A 122 -2.15 -8.91 -15.61
C CYS A 122 -3.39 -9.69 -16.03
N ASN A 123 -4.31 -9.03 -16.73
CA ASN A 123 -5.51 -9.67 -17.27
C ASN A 123 -5.22 -10.25 -18.66
N ALA A 124 -6.02 -11.22 -19.12
CA ALA A 124 -5.85 -11.90 -20.42
C ALA A 124 -5.93 -10.96 -21.66
N HIS A 125 -6.24 -9.69 -21.46
CA HIS A 125 -6.33 -8.65 -22.49
C HIS A 125 -5.13 -7.70 -22.51
N SER A 126 -4.05 -8.02 -21.78
CA SER A 126 -2.82 -7.21 -21.68
C SER A 126 -3.00 -5.84 -20.99
N GLU A 127 -4.12 -5.66 -20.28
CA GLU A 127 -4.32 -4.55 -19.34
C GLU A 127 -3.94 -5.03 -17.94
N SER A 128 -3.16 -4.20 -17.22
CA SER A 128 -2.75 -4.45 -15.85
C SER A 128 -3.63 -3.63 -14.89
N GLU A 129 -4.17 -4.29 -13.87
CA GLU A 129 -4.89 -3.64 -12.77
C GLU A 129 -4.18 -3.92 -11.46
N ASP A 130 -4.03 -2.91 -10.60
CA ASP A 130 -3.52 -3.08 -9.26
C ASP A 130 -4.66 -3.39 -8.28
N LYS A 131 -4.43 -4.38 -7.43
CA LYS A 131 -5.41 -4.90 -6.47
C LYS A 131 -4.83 -4.93 -5.07
N LEU A 132 -5.62 -4.43 -4.12
CA LEU A 132 -5.33 -4.53 -2.70
C LEU A 132 -6.12 -5.68 -2.08
N GLU A 133 -5.41 -6.64 -1.51
CA GLU A 133 -6.00 -7.81 -0.84
C GLU A 133 -5.42 -8.01 0.56
N ILE A 134 -6.16 -8.71 1.42
CA ILE A 134 -5.67 -9.21 2.70
C ILE A 134 -5.85 -10.73 2.76
N LYS A 135 -4.82 -11.43 3.23
CA LYS A 135 -4.81 -12.88 3.47
C LYS A 135 -4.50 -13.18 4.92
#